data_AF-A0A2V5MIF8-F1
#
_entry.id   AF-A0A2V5MIF8-F1
#
_cell.length_a   1.000
_cell.length_b   1.000
_cell.length_c   1.000
_cell.angle_alpha   90.00
_cell.angle_beta   90.00
_cell.angle_gamma   90.00
#
_symmetry.space_group_name_H-M   'P 1'
#
loop_
_entity.id
_entity.type
_entity.pdbx_description
1 polymer ?
#
loop_
_entity_poly.entity_id
_entity_poly.type
_entity_poly.pdbx_seq_one_letter_code
_entity_poly.pdbx_strand_id
1 'polypeptide(L)'
;MDDRKLLESGPRSKRLFTNFALHVEFLLPFKPEGRGQDRANSGVYLQDRYEVQVLDSFGLKGLNNECGAIYGKTAPSVNMCFPPLQWQTYDANFQAAQFNGDGKKIKNALVTLRHNGVIVLDRVEINGPTGGGKPESPAGGAIQLQGHGNPVFYRNIWIVPKD
;
A
#
# COMPACT_ATOMS: atom_id res chain seq x y z
N MET A 1 -17.00 -8.37 5.76
CA MET A 1 -16.16 -9.05 6.77
C MET A 1 -16.51 -10.52 6.71
N ASP A 2 -15.53 -11.39 6.92
CA ASP A 2 -15.78 -12.84 7.00
C ASP A 2 -16.27 -13.25 8.40
N ASP A 3 -16.48 -14.56 8.62
CA ASP A 3 -16.94 -15.11 9.91
C ASP A 3 -15.96 -14.86 11.07
N ARG A 4 -14.69 -14.60 10.75
CA ARG A 4 -13.64 -14.24 11.71
C ARG A 4 -13.65 -12.74 12.04
N LYS A 5 -14.56 -11.97 11.44
CA LYS A 5 -14.66 -10.51 11.50
C LYS A 5 -13.42 -9.81 10.94
N LEU A 6 -12.74 -10.44 9.99
CA LEU A 6 -11.65 -9.81 9.25
C LEU A 6 -12.20 -9.08 8.02
N LEU A 7 -11.54 -7.98 7.66
CA LEU A 7 -11.89 -7.23 6.46
C LEU A 7 -11.18 -7.86 5.26
N GLU A 8 -11.94 -8.41 4.31
CA GLU A 8 -11.37 -8.90 3.05
C GLU A 8 -10.92 -7.73 2.17
N SER A 9 -9.93 -7.98 1.31
CA SER A 9 -9.50 -7.06 0.25
C SER A 9 -10.64 -6.64 -0.70
N GLY A 10 -10.54 -5.46 -1.32
CA GLY A 10 -11.57 -4.86 -2.18
C GLY A 10 -12.15 -3.52 -1.69
N PRO A 11 -12.35 -3.28 -0.38
CA PRO A 11 -12.95 -2.04 0.12
C PRO A 11 -12.13 -0.78 -0.14
N ARG A 12 -12.84 0.36 -0.09
CA ARG A 12 -12.27 1.71 -0.09
C ARG A 12 -12.80 2.51 1.09
N SER A 13 -11.99 3.40 1.65
CA SER A 13 -12.47 4.35 2.66
C SER A 13 -13.47 5.33 2.04
N LYS A 14 -14.53 5.66 2.78
CA LYS A 14 -15.48 6.71 2.37
C LYS A 14 -14.87 8.12 2.51
N ARG A 15 -14.07 8.33 3.55
CA ARG A 15 -13.34 9.58 3.78
C ARG A 15 -12.16 9.67 2.82
N LEU A 16 -11.90 10.88 2.33
CA LEU A 16 -10.75 11.22 1.50
C LEU A 16 -9.68 11.91 2.37
N PHE A 17 -8.41 11.65 2.07
CA PHE A 17 -7.27 12.13 2.84
C PHE A 17 -6.24 12.81 1.95
N THR A 18 -5.56 13.82 2.47
CA THR A 18 -4.38 14.47 1.86
C THR A 18 -3.11 13.89 2.48
N ASN A 19 -2.51 14.58 3.44
CA ASN A 19 -1.38 14.09 4.22
C ASN A 19 -1.90 13.23 5.39
N PHE A 20 -1.22 12.13 5.69
CA PHE A 20 -1.63 11.26 6.79
C PHE A 20 -0.52 10.34 7.26
N ALA A 21 -0.68 9.85 8.49
CA ALA A 21 -0.07 8.60 8.94
C ALA A 21 -1.12 7.48 8.85
N LEU A 22 -0.76 6.33 8.29
CA LEU A 22 -1.59 5.15 8.15
C LEU A 22 -0.92 3.97 8.85
N HIS A 23 -1.70 3.20 9.60
CA HIS A 23 -1.34 1.85 10.01
C HIS A 23 -2.36 0.87 9.43
N VAL A 24 -1.86 -0.27 8.98
CA VAL A 24 -2.66 -1.39 8.52
C VAL A 24 -1.96 -2.70 8.82
N GLU A 25 -2.71 -3.67 9.33
CA GLU A 25 -2.26 -5.04 9.42
C GLU A 25 -2.88 -5.89 8.31
N PHE A 26 -2.09 -6.76 7.69
CA PHE A 26 -2.55 -7.64 6.62
C PHE A 26 -2.07 -9.08 6.81
N LEU A 27 -2.88 -10.02 6.34
CA LEU A 27 -2.65 -11.46 6.41
C LEU A 27 -2.68 -12.03 4.99
N LEU A 28 -1.57 -12.65 4.61
CA LEU A 28 -1.44 -13.31 3.32
C LEU A 28 -1.90 -14.78 3.42
N PRO A 29 -2.80 -15.25 2.55
CA PRO A 29 -3.15 -16.67 2.50
C PRO A 29 -1.96 -17.51 2.01
N PHE A 30 -1.88 -18.75 2.48
CA PHE A 30 -0.91 -19.71 1.93
C PHE A 30 -1.37 -20.18 0.55
N LYS A 31 -0.65 -19.76 -0.50
CA LYS A 31 -0.90 -20.15 -1.90
C LYS A 31 0.30 -20.95 -2.45
N PRO A 32 0.39 -22.27 -2.17
CA PRO A 32 1.54 -23.09 -2.56
C PRO A 32 1.75 -23.18 -4.08
N GLU A 33 0.68 -23.06 -4.87
CA GLU A 33 0.74 -23.05 -6.35
C GLU A 33 0.86 -21.63 -6.94
N GLY A 34 0.66 -20.60 -6.12
CA GLY A 34 0.78 -19.21 -6.57
C GLY A 34 2.22 -18.86 -6.93
N ARG A 35 2.43 -18.17 -8.04
CA ARG A 35 3.75 -17.70 -8.50
C ARG A 35 3.67 -16.24 -8.92
N GLY A 36 4.80 -15.53 -8.82
CA GLY A 36 4.88 -14.12 -9.20
C GLY A 36 3.73 -13.30 -8.60
N GLN A 37 3.07 -12.51 -9.45
CA GLN A 37 1.95 -11.65 -9.07
C GLN A 37 0.63 -12.39 -8.74
N ASP A 38 0.57 -13.72 -8.81
CA ASP A 38 -0.59 -14.49 -8.31
C ASP A 38 -0.35 -15.05 -6.89
N ARG A 39 0.84 -14.84 -6.33
CA ARG A 39 1.21 -15.33 -5.01
C ARG A 39 0.67 -14.40 -3.90
N ALA A 40 -0.64 -14.48 -3.66
CA ALA A 40 -1.36 -13.73 -2.63
C ALA A 40 -1.35 -12.21 -2.83
N ASN A 41 -1.60 -11.76 -4.06
CA ASN A 41 -1.54 -10.35 -4.44
C ASN A 41 -2.74 -9.54 -3.96
N SER A 42 -2.45 -8.34 -3.46
CA SER A 42 -3.36 -7.25 -3.12
C SER A 42 -2.53 -5.96 -3.11
N GLY A 43 -3.04 -4.87 -2.54
CA GLY A 43 -2.30 -3.62 -2.47
C GLY A 43 -2.96 -2.62 -1.52
N VAL A 44 -2.14 -1.81 -0.86
CA VAL A 44 -2.61 -0.68 -0.07
C VAL A 44 -2.37 0.59 -0.87
N TYR A 45 -3.43 1.09 -1.49
CA TYR A 45 -3.39 2.29 -2.31
C TYR A 45 -3.58 3.53 -1.44
N LEU A 46 -2.54 4.36 -1.39
CA LEU A 46 -2.54 5.68 -0.81
C LEU A 46 -3.27 6.62 -1.78
N GLN A 47 -4.32 7.28 -1.30
CA GLN A 47 -5.21 8.14 -2.08
C GLN A 47 -5.92 7.48 -3.28
N ASP A 48 -6.03 6.14 -3.34
CA ASP A 48 -6.56 5.40 -4.51
C ASP A 48 -5.68 5.63 -5.76
N ARG A 49 -4.39 5.97 -5.55
CA ARG A 49 -3.42 6.42 -6.57
C ARG A 49 -2.10 5.65 -6.55
N TYR A 50 -1.54 5.48 -5.35
CA TYR A 50 -0.18 4.99 -5.17
C TYR A 50 -0.19 3.70 -4.35
N GLU A 51 0.14 2.60 -4.99
CA GLU A 51 0.10 1.26 -4.43
C GLU A 51 1.38 0.97 -3.67
N VAL A 52 1.22 0.77 -2.36
CA VAL A 52 2.15 -0.01 -1.57
C VAL A 52 1.79 -1.48 -1.77
N GLN A 53 2.69 -2.22 -2.39
CA GLN A 53 2.42 -3.58 -2.85
C GLN A 53 2.20 -4.54 -1.68
N VAL A 54 1.20 -5.42 -1.79
CA VAL A 54 0.95 -6.53 -0.86
C VAL A 54 1.05 -7.85 -1.63
N LEU A 55 2.05 -8.66 -1.32
CA LEU A 55 2.31 -9.91 -2.03
C LEU A 55 3.03 -10.88 -1.10
N ASP A 56 2.79 -12.20 -1.22
CA ASP A 56 3.65 -13.18 -0.56
C ASP A 56 5.03 -13.20 -1.23
N SER A 57 5.91 -12.39 -0.64
CA SER A 57 7.28 -12.19 -1.05
C SER A 57 8.27 -12.86 -0.09
N PHE A 58 7.80 -13.74 0.81
CA PHE A 58 8.70 -14.44 1.71
C PHE A 58 9.70 -15.29 0.90
N GLY A 59 10.99 -15.09 1.19
CA GLY A 59 12.11 -15.71 0.46
C GLY A 59 12.40 -15.13 -0.93
N LEU A 60 11.74 -14.04 -1.34
CA LEU A 60 12.00 -13.34 -2.60
C LEU A 60 13.01 -12.19 -2.43
N LYS A 61 13.37 -11.52 -3.53
CA LYS A 61 14.45 -10.53 -3.56
C LYS A 61 14.06 -9.16 -2.98
N GLY A 62 12.78 -8.82 -2.92
CA GLY A 62 12.29 -7.47 -2.62
C GLY A 62 12.35 -6.55 -3.84
N LEU A 63 11.82 -6.98 -4.99
CA LEU A 63 11.78 -6.14 -6.22
C LEU A 63 10.70 -5.05 -6.16
N ASN A 64 10.69 -4.15 -7.15
CA ASN A 64 9.77 -3.01 -7.21
C ASN A 64 8.29 -3.38 -7.45
N ASN A 65 7.98 -4.66 -7.62
CA ASN A 65 6.63 -5.20 -7.72
C ASN A 65 6.35 -6.26 -6.64
N GLU A 66 7.18 -6.31 -5.59
CA GLU A 66 7.06 -7.23 -4.45
C GLU A 66 6.65 -6.47 -3.16
N CYS A 67 6.34 -7.22 -2.10
CA CYS A 67 5.78 -6.69 -0.86
C CYS A 67 6.60 -5.51 -0.30
N GLY A 68 5.93 -4.39 -0.05
CA GLY A 68 6.52 -3.18 0.54
C GLY A 68 7.10 -2.22 -0.50
N ALA A 69 7.08 -2.57 -1.79
CA ALA A 69 7.43 -1.66 -2.87
C ALA A 69 6.37 -0.59 -3.12
N ILE A 70 6.80 0.52 -3.71
CA ILE A 70 5.88 1.35 -4.52
C ILE A 70 5.80 0.70 -5.89
N TYR A 71 4.63 0.12 -6.20
CA TYR A 71 4.47 -0.81 -7.31
C TYR A 71 4.98 -0.25 -8.63
N GLY A 72 5.92 -0.97 -9.25
CA GLY A 72 6.56 -0.65 -10.53
C GLY A 72 7.51 0.55 -10.49
N LYS A 73 7.75 1.16 -9.32
CA LYS A 73 8.55 2.39 -9.18
C LYS A 73 9.77 2.20 -8.29
N THR A 74 9.57 1.78 -7.04
CA THR A 74 10.65 1.74 -6.05
C THR A 74 10.58 0.44 -5.24
N ALA A 75 11.66 -0.33 -5.32
CA ALA A 75 11.84 -1.53 -4.50
C ALA A 75 12.04 -1.16 -3.02
N PRO A 76 11.57 -1.99 -2.07
CA PRO A 76 11.96 -1.86 -0.68
C PRO A 76 13.48 -2.06 -0.55
N SER A 77 14.13 -1.30 0.33
CA SER A 77 15.56 -1.45 0.62
C SER A 77 15.92 -2.82 1.21
N VAL A 78 14.97 -3.45 1.89
CA VAL A 78 15.07 -4.81 2.43
C VAL A 78 13.70 -5.48 2.37
N ASN A 79 13.67 -6.74 1.96
CA ASN A 79 12.46 -7.55 2.00
C ASN A 79 12.14 -7.96 3.44
N MET A 80 11.10 -7.36 4.01
CA MET A 80 10.63 -7.63 5.37
C MET A 80 9.36 -8.48 5.41
N CYS A 81 9.01 -9.13 4.30
CA CYS A 81 7.83 -9.97 4.23
C CYS A 81 8.01 -11.22 5.10
N PHE A 82 7.13 -11.41 6.09
CA PHE A 82 6.98 -12.67 6.83
C PHE A 82 6.33 -13.76 5.97
N PRO A 83 6.47 -15.05 6.33
CA PRO A 83 5.79 -16.13 5.63
C PRO A 83 4.26 -15.97 5.69
N PRO A 84 3.51 -16.59 4.77
CA PRO A 84 2.06 -16.62 4.79
C PRO A 84 1.49 -17.09 6.13
N LEU A 85 0.23 -16.71 6.39
CA LEU A 85 -0.49 -16.98 7.64
C LEU A 85 0.09 -16.27 8.87
N GLN A 86 1.03 -15.34 8.69
CA GLN A 86 1.48 -14.40 9.71
C GLN A 86 0.99 -12.98 9.40
N TRP A 87 0.58 -12.28 10.46
CA TRP A 87 0.19 -10.88 10.36
C TRP A 87 1.42 -10.01 10.11
N GLN A 88 1.27 -9.10 9.16
CA GLN A 88 2.27 -8.13 8.77
C GLN A 88 1.74 -6.72 9.01
N THR A 89 2.62 -5.77 9.29
CA THR A 89 2.24 -4.36 9.48
C THR A 89 2.84 -3.48 8.41
N TYR A 90 2.04 -2.51 7.95
CA TYR A 90 2.54 -1.30 7.31
C TYR A 90 2.23 -0.09 8.17
N ASP A 91 3.27 0.71 8.41
CA ASP A 91 3.16 2.05 8.97
C ASP A 91 3.68 3.05 7.93
N ALA A 92 2.78 3.81 7.32
CA ALA A 92 3.10 4.75 6.26
C ALA A 92 2.91 6.20 6.73
N ASN A 93 3.93 7.03 6.55
CA ASN A 93 3.80 8.48 6.59
C ASN A 93 3.74 8.98 5.14
N PHE A 94 2.62 9.55 4.74
CA PHE A 94 2.34 9.96 3.38
C PHE A 94 2.10 11.47 3.30
N GLN A 95 2.73 12.11 2.32
CA GLN A 95 2.49 13.49 1.91
C GLN A 95 1.94 13.48 0.48
N ALA A 96 0.80 14.13 0.28
CA ALA A 96 0.15 14.20 -1.02
C ALA A 96 0.97 15.03 -2.02
N ALA A 97 0.82 14.72 -3.30
CA ALA A 97 1.34 15.56 -4.36
C ALA A 97 0.74 16.98 -4.25
N GLN A 98 1.56 18.00 -4.50
CA GLN A 98 1.14 19.41 -4.40
C GLN A 98 0.86 19.97 -5.79
N PHE A 99 -0.14 20.84 -5.87
CA PHE A 99 -0.60 21.48 -7.10
C PHE A 99 -0.69 23.00 -6.89
N ASN A 100 -0.45 23.78 -7.94
CA ASN A 100 -0.66 25.23 -7.90
C ASN A 100 -2.14 25.59 -8.10
N GLY A 101 -2.46 26.89 -8.07
CA GLY A 101 -3.83 27.40 -8.27
C GLY A 101 -4.46 27.05 -9.62
N ASP A 102 -3.65 26.78 -10.65
CA ASP A 102 -4.09 26.37 -11.99
C ASP A 102 -4.30 24.84 -12.10
N GLY A 103 -4.09 24.10 -11.00
CA GLY A 103 -4.17 22.64 -11.00
C GLY A 103 -2.96 21.94 -11.62
N LYS A 104 -1.85 22.64 -11.86
CA LYS A 104 -0.59 22.05 -12.31
C LYS A 104 0.19 21.47 -11.13
N LYS A 105 0.63 20.21 -11.26
CA LYS A 105 1.50 19.56 -10.25
C LYS A 105 2.81 20.33 -10.09
N ILE A 106 3.20 20.58 -8.84
CA ILE A 106 4.44 21.26 -8.47
C ILE A 106 5.36 20.42 -7.58
N LYS A 107 4.83 19.41 -6.87
CA LYS A 107 5.64 18.42 -6.12
C LYS A 107 5.05 17.03 -6.20
N ASN A 108 5.92 16.02 -6.20
CA ASN A 108 5.56 14.61 -6.11
C ASN A 108 4.98 14.28 -4.74
N ALA A 109 4.20 13.21 -4.67
CA ALA A 109 3.84 12.62 -3.39
C ALA A 109 5.10 12.02 -2.75
N LEU A 110 5.13 11.96 -1.41
CA LEU A 110 6.27 11.45 -0.66
C LEU A 110 5.78 10.40 0.34
N VAL A 111 6.50 9.29 0.47
CA VAL A 111 6.17 8.24 1.44
C VAL A 111 7.38 7.77 2.22
N THR A 112 7.20 7.56 3.52
CA THR A 112 8.08 6.71 4.33
C THR A 112 7.26 5.51 4.79
N LEU A 113 7.75 4.31 4.54
CA LEU A 113 7.07 3.07 4.88
C LEU A 113 7.93 2.24 5.83
N ARG A 114 7.34 1.84 6.96
CA ARG A 114 7.84 0.72 7.76
C ARG A 114 7.04 -0.53 7.44
N HIS A 115 7.74 -1.63 7.24
CA HIS A 115 7.18 -2.97 7.11
C HIS A 115 7.68 -3.81 8.28
N ASN A 116 6.75 -4.27 9.12
CA ASN A 116 7.08 -5.02 10.35
C ASN A 116 8.07 -4.27 11.25
N GLY A 117 7.87 -2.96 11.40
CA GLY A 117 8.69 -2.08 12.25
C GLY A 117 10.00 -1.57 11.63
N VAL A 118 10.43 -2.10 10.48
CA VAL A 118 11.67 -1.69 9.79
C VAL A 118 11.35 -0.73 8.66
N ILE A 119 12.07 0.40 8.57
CA ILE A 119 11.93 1.33 7.45
C ILE A 119 12.44 0.64 6.18
N VAL A 120 11.55 0.39 5.23
CA VAL A 120 11.87 -0.23 3.94
C VAL A 120 11.87 0.78 2.79
N LEU A 121 11.13 1.88 2.94
CA LEU A 121 11.16 3.05 2.06
C LEU A 121 11.34 4.29 2.94
N ASP A 122 12.40 5.06 2.70
CA ASP A 122 12.66 6.31 3.43
C ASP A 122 12.49 7.51 2.50
N ARG A 123 11.48 8.34 2.77
CA ARG A 123 11.16 9.57 2.02
C ARG A 123 11.23 9.39 0.49
N VAL A 124 10.59 8.35 -0.01
CA VAL A 124 10.54 8.03 -1.44
C VAL A 124 9.54 8.94 -2.15
N GLU A 125 9.98 9.62 -3.21
CA GLU A 125 9.08 10.37 -4.09
C GLU A 125 8.34 9.45 -5.05
N ILE A 126 7.05 9.72 -5.23
CA ILE A 126 6.18 9.01 -6.16
C ILE A 126 5.74 9.98 -7.26
N ASN A 127 6.34 9.81 -8.43
CA ASN A 127 6.22 10.76 -9.55
C ASN A 127 4.86 10.73 -10.30
N GLY A 128 3.99 9.77 -9.99
CA GLY A 128 2.67 9.61 -10.60
C GLY A 128 1.96 8.38 -10.05
N PRO A 129 0.74 8.07 -10.51
CA PRO A 129 0.01 6.89 -10.05
C PRO A 129 0.71 5.58 -10.44
N THR A 130 0.32 4.50 -9.80
CA THR A 130 0.82 3.13 -10.02
C THR A 130 -0.32 2.21 -10.44
N GLY A 131 -0.03 1.18 -11.24
CA GLY A 131 -0.96 0.09 -11.50
C GLY A 131 -2.38 0.55 -11.85
N GLY A 132 -3.37 0.09 -11.08
CA GLY A 132 -4.79 0.46 -11.23
C GLY A 132 -5.19 1.79 -10.55
N GLY A 133 -4.23 2.61 -10.15
CA GLY A 133 -4.45 3.86 -9.42
C GLY A 133 -5.06 4.97 -10.28
N LYS A 134 -5.81 5.86 -9.63
CA LYS A 134 -6.46 7.01 -10.29
C LYS A 134 -5.47 8.12 -10.67
N PRO A 135 -5.77 8.92 -11.71
CA PRO A 135 -4.96 10.08 -12.08
C PRO A 135 -4.90 11.11 -10.97
N GLU A 136 -3.71 11.60 -10.61
CA GLU A 136 -3.50 12.59 -9.53
C GLU A 136 -4.39 13.84 -9.68
N SER A 137 -4.78 14.43 -8.55
CA SER A 137 -5.52 15.69 -8.53
C SER A 137 -5.22 16.46 -7.23
N PRO A 138 -5.51 17.77 -7.17
CA PRO A 138 -5.39 18.56 -5.93
C PRO A 138 -6.26 18.05 -4.78
N ALA A 139 -7.36 17.34 -5.09
CA ALA A 139 -8.22 16.73 -4.08
C ALA A 139 -7.57 15.49 -3.43
N GLY A 140 -7.88 15.31 -2.13
CA GLY A 140 -7.55 14.11 -1.39
C GLY A 140 -8.16 12.85 -2.00
N GLY A 141 -7.69 11.67 -1.58
CA GLY A 141 -8.13 10.38 -2.09
C GLY A 141 -8.45 9.38 -0.99
N ALA A 142 -9.14 8.29 -1.35
CA ALA A 142 -9.46 7.21 -0.43
C ALA A 142 -8.23 6.34 -0.11
N ILE A 143 -8.27 5.56 0.95
CA ILE A 143 -7.42 4.38 1.07
C ILE A 143 -8.16 3.22 0.42
N GLN A 144 -7.52 2.55 -0.53
CA GLN A 144 -8.06 1.36 -1.18
C GLN A 144 -7.23 0.14 -0.76
N LEU A 145 -7.93 -0.93 -0.40
CA LEU A 145 -7.35 -2.26 -0.22
C LEU A 145 -7.71 -3.04 -1.48
N GLN A 146 -6.76 -3.30 -2.38
CA GLN A 146 -7.04 -3.82 -3.71
C GLN A 146 -7.53 -5.28 -3.65
N GLY A 147 -8.69 -5.56 -4.24
CA GLY A 147 -9.11 -6.93 -4.51
C GLY A 147 -8.48 -7.45 -5.80
N HIS A 148 -7.68 -8.52 -5.72
CA HIS A 148 -6.99 -9.11 -6.88
C HIS A 148 -7.24 -10.63 -6.97
N GLY A 149 -8.46 -11.06 -6.64
CA GLY A 149 -8.86 -12.48 -6.70
C GLY A 149 -8.19 -13.37 -5.64
N ASN A 150 -7.45 -12.78 -4.69
CA ASN A 150 -6.80 -13.48 -3.59
C ASN A 150 -7.46 -13.11 -2.25
N PRO A 151 -7.68 -14.08 -1.34
CA PRO A 151 -8.30 -13.82 -0.04
C PRO A 151 -7.27 -13.23 0.94
N VAL A 152 -6.81 -12.01 0.67
CA VAL A 152 -6.00 -11.22 1.60
C VAL A 152 -6.94 -10.54 2.60
N PHE A 153 -6.58 -10.62 3.88
CA PHE A 153 -7.38 -10.09 4.97
C PHE A 153 -6.65 -8.97 5.70
N TYR A 154 -7.41 -8.01 6.20
CA TYR A 154 -6.92 -6.84 6.88
C TYR A 154 -7.57 -6.67 8.25
N ARG A 155 -6.84 -6.06 9.19
CA ARG A 155 -7.33 -5.64 10.50
C ARG A 155 -6.56 -4.43 11.01
N ASN A 156 -7.02 -3.89 12.14
CA ASN A 156 -6.36 -2.80 12.86
C ASN A 156 -5.93 -1.67 11.92
N ILE A 157 -6.91 -1.05 11.25
CA ILE A 157 -6.66 0.00 10.27
C ILE A 157 -7.00 1.33 10.92
N TRP A 158 -6.02 2.23 11.01
CA TRP A 158 -6.26 3.58 11.49
C TRP A 158 -5.46 4.59 10.67
N ILE A 159 -6.03 5.79 10.55
CA ILE A 159 -5.46 6.89 9.79
C ILE A 159 -5.52 8.14 10.66
N VAL A 160 -4.38 8.81 10.80
CA VAL A 160 -4.27 10.10 11.48
C VAL A 160 -3.98 11.14 10.40
N PRO A 161 -4.95 12.01 10.04
CA PRO A 161 -4.71 13.13 9.14
C PRO A 161 -3.57 14.01 9.65
N LYS A 162 -2.79 14.55 8.73
CA LYS A 162 -1.73 15.52 8.99
C LYS A 162 -2.02 16.78 8.19
N ASP A 163 -1.55 17.91 8.70
CA ASP A 163 -1.60 19.18 8.00
C ASP A 163 -0.61 19.23 6.82
#